data_AF-A0A4R0JLK6-F1
#
_entry.id   AF-A0A4R0JLK6-F1
#
_cell.length_a   1.000
_cell.length_b   1.000
_cell.length_c   1.000
_cell.angle_alpha   90.00
_cell.angle_beta   90.00
_cell.angle_gamma   90.00
#
_symmetry.space_group_name_H-M   'P 1'
#
loop_
_entity.id
_entity.type
_entity.pdbx_description
1 polymer ?
#
loop_
_entity_poly.entity_id
_entity_poly.type
_entity_poly.pdbx_seq_one_letter_code
_entity_poly.pdbx_strand_id
1 'polypeptide(L)'
;MTSNEVDRALASAPEEVGPKVLALEEDQWFDRKSSKIAPKDLGPPLVALANAEGGVLVIGASKGKVDGIRDYSGRLNAFRQVPMDFTNPPVRARFEQVRCVNDKGENDTLLVIRVDPSERVHETQSGECYLRVGDESRKLTFAQRQELEFDKGQSQYDGFPVPDLGIEDLDQTLVENYRDKTGAKLSATKLFAARSLLTLKGELTNAGYLLFDEHPQTLFPQAYIRVIRFLTPERGTGARLGLEEGEDHRIEGAIPWAIQEASRVIEALVPRRRSLTEQGIFEGRPIVPKDAWLEGLVNAVIHRSYSLAGDHIRVEIYPDRVEIESPGRFPGLANPDRPLEISRFARNPRIARVCADLRIGQELGEGIKRIFDEMRRVGLSDPVYKQGQGSVRLYLRAIPRIDERTAARLPSGSQQILDLMRSSERELGTGDIAEAMGLSRPATTSRLRALEKEGLIRWSGKSPNDPRAVWVIEDK
;
A
#
# COMPACT_ATOMS: atom_id res chain seq x y z
N MET A 1 0.99 -3.01 12.96
CA MET A 1 0.26 -3.56 14.12
C MET A 1 -1.16 -3.00 14.02
N THR A 2 -2.22 -3.79 14.22
CA THR A 2 -3.58 -3.26 13.94
C THR A 2 -4.01 -2.28 15.03
N SER A 3 -4.71 -1.20 14.68
CA SER A 3 -5.26 -0.20 15.62
C SER A 3 -6.10 -0.83 16.76
N ASN A 4 -6.49 -2.09 16.59
CA ASN A 4 -7.22 -2.94 17.51
C ASN A 4 -6.47 -3.29 18.80
N GLU A 5 -5.15 -3.47 18.74
CA GLU A 5 -4.36 -3.85 19.92
C GLU A 5 -4.25 -2.69 20.91
N VAL A 6 -4.13 -1.46 20.38
CA VAL A 6 -4.21 -0.22 21.16
C VAL A 6 -5.57 -0.11 21.84
N ASP A 7 -6.66 -0.31 21.11
CA ASP A 7 -8.03 -0.22 21.66
C ASP A 7 -8.27 -1.29 22.75
N ARG A 8 -7.77 -2.52 22.56
CA ARG A 8 -7.83 -3.59 23.57
C ARG A 8 -7.00 -3.25 24.82
N ALA A 9 -5.81 -2.69 24.64
CA ALA A 9 -4.96 -2.25 25.76
C ALA A 9 -5.65 -1.15 26.56
N LEU A 10 -6.24 -0.15 25.88
CA LEU A 10 -6.95 0.96 26.50
C LEU A 10 -8.28 0.56 27.16
N ALA A 11 -8.93 -0.52 26.71
CA ALA A 11 -10.15 -1.06 27.29
C ALA A 11 -9.92 -2.08 28.42
N SER A 12 -8.66 -2.32 28.82
CA SER A 12 -8.30 -3.25 29.91
C SER A 12 -8.59 -2.67 31.30
N ALA A 13 -8.45 -3.48 32.35
CA ALA A 13 -8.55 -2.99 33.72
C ALA A 13 -7.47 -1.92 33.99
N PRO A 14 -7.72 -0.90 34.83
CA PRO A 14 -6.80 0.23 35.01
C PRO A 14 -5.34 -0.17 35.34
N GLU A 15 -5.17 -1.23 36.13
CA GLU A 15 -3.87 -1.79 36.53
C GLU A 15 -3.08 -2.35 35.33
N GLU A 16 -3.79 -2.83 34.30
CA GLU A 16 -3.20 -3.45 33.11
C GLU A 16 -2.99 -2.46 31.96
N VAL A 17 -3.71 -1.33 31.93
CA VAL A 17 -3.68 -0.37 30.81
C VAL A 17 -2.26 0.13 30.55
N GLY A 18 -1.58 0.63 31.58
CA GLY A 18 -0.22 1.17 31.46
C GLY A 18 0.79 0.14 30.92
N PRO A 19 0.93 -1.03 31.57
CA PRO A 19 1.80 -2.10 31.11
C PRO A 19 1.49 -2.58 29.69
N LYS A 20 0.20 -2.75 29.33
CA LYS A 20 -0.18 -3.19 27.98
C LYS A 20 0.16 -2.15 26.93
N VAL A 21 -0.10 -0.86 27.18
CA VAL A 21 0.27 0.25 26.29
C VAL A 21 1.79 0.34 26.10
N LEU A 22 2.59 0.06 27.15
CA LEU A 22 4.05 0.02 27.05
C LEU A 22 4.59 -1.18 26.27
N ALA A 23 3.87 -2.31 26.27
CA ALA A 23 4.25 -3.50 25.52
C ALA A 23 4.00 -3.39 24.01
N LEU A 24 3.14 -2.46 23.58
CA LEU A 24 2.89 -2.23 22.15
C LEU A 24 4.10 -1.59 21.47
N GLU A 25 4.39 -2.00 20.24
CA GLU A 25 5.38 -1.32 19.40
C GLU A 25 4.73 -0.10 18.74
N GLU A 26 5.49 0.98 18.62
CA GLU A 26 5.06 2.16 17.86
C GLU A 26 5.11 1.84 16.37
N ASP A 27 4.15 2.35 15.62
CA ASP A 27 4.01 2.07 14.20
C ASP A 27 3.28 3.19 13.46
N GLN A 28 2.76 2.89 12.27
CA GLN A 28 2.06 3.84 11.41
C GLN A 28 0.86 4.51 12.10
N TRP A 29 0.14 3.83 13.01
CA TRP A 29 -1.06 4.38 13.65
C TRP A 29 -0.90 4.62 15.14
N PHE A 30 0.19 4.16 15.76
CA PHE A 30 0.36 4.28 17.20
C PHE A 30 1.66 4.98 17.58
N ASP A 31 1.55 5.96 18.48
CA ASP A 31 2.67 6.73 19.00
C ASP A 31 2.47 7.03 20.50
N ARG A 32 3.55 7.07 21.27
CA ARG A 32 3.56 7.30 22.71
C ARG A 32 4.45 8.46 23.09
N LYS A 33 3.95 9.32 23.98
CA LYS A 33 4.70 10.47 24.49
C LYS A 33 4.68 10.51 26.02
N SER A 34 5.78 11.00 26.59
CA SER A 34 5.84 11.28 28.02
C SER A 34 4.93 12.45 28.36
N SER A 35 4.33 12.45 29.54
CA SER A 35 3.56 13.60 30.07
C SER A 35 4.39 14.87 30.25
N LYS A 36 5.73 14.76 30.18
CA LYS A 36 6.68 15.89 30.20
C LYS A 36 6.78 16.64 28.88
N ILE A 37 6.28 16.08 27.77
CA ILE A 37 6.36 16.71 26.44
C ILE A 37 5.81 18.14 26.47
N ALA A 38 6.48 19.06 25.78
CA ALA A 38 5.97 20.41 25.64
C ALA A 38 4.80 20.41 24.64
N PRO A 39 3.73 21.20 24.85
CA PRO A 39 2.59 21.25 23.94
C PRO A 39 2.97 21.51 22.48
N LYS A 40 3.94 22.40 22.22
CA LYS A 40 4.44 22.68 20.87
C LYS A 40 5.03 21.45 20.16
N ASP A 41 5.65 20.54 20.91
CA ASP A 41 6.34 19.36 20.36
C ASP A 41 5.34 18.24 20.01
N LEU A 42 4.06 18.40 20.37
CA LEU A 42 2.97 17.55 19.91
C LEU A 42 2.46 17.97 18.51
N GLY A 43 2.80 19.17 18.02
CA GLY A 43 2.41 19.62 16.68
C GLY A 43 2.89 18.66 15.57
N PRO A 44 4.20 18.37 15.46
CA PRO A 44 4.73 17.48 14.43
C PRO A 44 4.09 16.08 14.36
N PRO A 45 3.94 15.30 15.46
CA PRO A 45 3.28 14.00 15.38
C PRO A 45 1.80 14.09 15.00
N LEU A 46 1.06 15.10 15.48
CA LEU A 46 -0.33 15.31 15.07
C LEU A 46 -0.46 15.63 13.58
N VAL A 47 0.41 16.49 13.06
CA VAL A 47 0.49 16.81 11.62
C VAL A 47 0.83 15.57 10.81
N ALA A 48 1.83 14.81 11.25
CA ALA A 48 2.28 13.60 10.58
C ALA A 48 1.16 12.55 10.46
N LEU A 49 0.44 12.29 11.56
CA LEU A 49 -0.68 11.35 11.58
C LEU A 49 -1.84 11.85 10.71
N ALA A 50 -2.20 13.14 10.80
CA ALA A 50 -3.28 13.71 10.00
C ALA A 50 -2.99 13.67 8.50
N ASN A 51 -1.74 13.92 8.11
CA ASN A 51 -1.29 13.86 6.71
C ASN A 51 -1.23 12.43 6.17
N ALA A 52 -1.09 11.43 7.04
CA ALA A 52 -1.10 10.02 6.70
C ALA A 52 -2.52 9.42 6.84
N GLU A 53 -2.64 8.22 7.42
CA GLU A 53 -3.88 7.47 7.62
C GLU A 53 -4.58 7.76 8.98
N GLY A 54 -4.14 8.80 9.69
CA GLY A 54 -4.55 9.08 11.06
C GLY A 54 -3.90 8.13 12.07
N GLY A 55 -4.39 8.11 13.31
CA GLY A 55 -3.87 7.22 14.34
C GLY A 55 -4.24 7.61 15.77
N VAL A 56 -3.55 7.01 16.73
CA VAL A 56 -3.73 7.16 18.17
C VAL A 56 -2.39 7.54 18.80
N LEU A 57 -2.39 8.68 19.48
CA LEU A 57 -1.26 9.17 20.26
C LEU A 57 -1.62 9.07 21.75
N VAL A 58 -0.80 8.38 22.54
CA VAL A 58 -1.03 8.23 23.99
C VAL A 58 0.02 9.01 24.77
N ILE A 59 -0.43 9.89 25.67
CA ILE A 59 0.42 10.67 26.56
C ILE A 59 0.33 10.12 27.99
N GLY A 60 1.49 9.94 28.61
CA GLY A 60 1.62 9.48 30.00
C GLY A 60 2.17 8.06 30.15
N ALA A 61 2.53 7.40 29.06
CA ALA A 61 3.19 6.10 29.06
C ALA A 61 4.25 6.07 27.96
N SER A 62 5.54 6.19 28.31
CA SER A 62 6.62 6.12 27.32
C SER A 62 7.94 5.66 27.94
N LYS A 63 8.87 5.16 27.10
CA LYS A 63 10.21 4.71 27.51
C LYS A 63 10.20 3.72 28.68
N GLY A 64 9.26 2.78 28.66
CA GLY A 64 9.10 1.74 29.69
C GLY A 64 8.53 2.22 31.02
N LYS A 65 8.00 3.45 31.09
CA LYS A 65 7.50 4.06 32.32
C LYS A 65 6.05 4.53 32.17
N VAL A 66 5.19 4.22 33.15
CA VAL A 66 3.83 4.78 33.23
C VAL A 66 3.86 5.99 34.17
N ASP A 67 4.04 7.18 33.59
CA ASP A 67 4.06 8.45 34.33
C ASP A 67 2.64 8.90 34.75
N GLY A 68 1.63 8.57 33.94
CA GLY A 68 0.30 9.18 34.04
C GLY A 68 0.31 10.66 33.66
N ILE A 69 -0.83 11.35 33.85
CA ILE A 69 -0.98 12.78 33.54
C ILE A 69 -1.34 13.63 34.76
N ARG A 70 -1.61 13.04 35.93
CA ARG A 70 -2.02 13.75 37.16
C ARG A 70 -1.04 14.83 37.61
N ASP A 71 0.25 14.50 37.66
CA ASP A 71 1.33 15.45 38.03
C ASP A 71 1.47 16.59 36.99
N TYR A 72 0.84 16.45 35.82
CA TYR A 72 0.85 17.41 34.71
C TYR A 72 -0.56 17.88 34.32
N SER A 73 -1.53 17.76 35.23
CA SER A 73 -2.95 18.10 35.00
C SER A 73 -3.15 19.55 34.50
N GLY A 74 -2.33 20.50 34.96
CA GLY A 74 -2.33 21.88 34.50
C GLY A 74 -1.98 22.08 33.01
N ARG A 75 -1.42 21.06 32.34
CA ARG A 75 -1.09 21.07 30.91
C ARG A 75 -2.17 20.44 30.03
N LEU A 76 -3.20 19.82 30.61
CA LEU A 76 -4.22 19.11 29.82
C LEU A 76 -4.98 20.03 28.87
N ASN A 77 -5.29 21.25 29.30
CA ASN A 77 -5.91 22.24 28.42
C ASN A 77 -4.96 22.64 27.29
N ALA A 78 -3.67 22.84 27.58
CA ALA A 78 -2.68 23.14 26.56
C ALA A 78 -2.55 22.00 25.53
N PHE A 79 -2.58 20.73 25.96
CA PHE A 79 -2.58 19.57 25.05
C PHE A 79 -3.83 19.52 24.17
N ARG A 80 -5.01 19.85 24.72
CA ARG A 80 -6.26 19.94 23.94
C ARG A 80 -6.26 21.08 22.93
N GLN A 81 -5.50 22.13 23.20
CA GLN A 81 -5.38 23.29 22.31
C GLN A 81 -4.35 23.09 21.19
N VAL A 82 -3.43 22.10 21.30
CA VAL A 82 -2.36 21.89 20.30
C VAL A 82 -2.87 21.81 18.86
N PRO A 83 -3.95 21.08 18.54
CA PRO A 83 -4.42 21.01 17.16
C PRO A 83 -4.82 22.39 16.61
N MET A 84 -5.24 23.33 17.45
CA MET A 84 -5.57 24.70 17.04
C MET A 84 -4.34 25.62 17.07
N ASP A 85 -3.53 25.52 18.12
CA ASP A 85 -2.47 26.49 18.44
C ASP A 85 -1.13 26.17 17.77
N PHE A 86 -0.92 24.95 17.29
CA PHE A 86 0.38 24.54 16.73
C PHE A 86 0.28 23.86 15.36
N THR A 87 -0.92 23.79 14.77
CA THR A 87 -1.11 23.20 13.44
C THR A 87 -1.97 24.08 12.53
N ASN A 88 -1.68 24.08 11.23
CA ASN A 88 -2.40 24.83 10.21
C ASN A 88 -2.56 24.02 8.92
N PRO A 89 -3.78 23.83 8.39
CA PRO A 89 -5.05 24.04 9.07
C PRO A 89 -5.12 23.28 10.40
N PRO A 90 -6.05 23.61 11.31
CA PRO A 90 -6.16 22.88 12.57
C PRO A 90 -6.40 21.38 12.34
N VAL A 91 -5.56 20.53 12.94
CA VAL A 91 -5.70 19.07 12.90
C VAL A 91 -6.97 18.66 13.65
N ARG A 92 -7.71 17.70 13.09
CA ARG A 92 -8.89 17.14 13.75
C ARG A 92 -8.45 16.02 14.69
N ALA A 93 -8.71 16.20 15.98
CA ALA A 93 -8.36 15.22 17.00
C ALA A 93 -9.44 15.09 18.08
N ARG A 94 -9.69 13.87 18.54
CA ARG A 94 -10.57 13.54 19.68
C ARG A 94 -9.74 13.16 20.89
N PHE A 95 -10.13 13.67 22.06
CA PHE A 95 -9.37 13.53 23.29
C PHE A 95 -10.16 12.78 24.35
N GLU A 96 -9.62 11.65 24.82
CA GLU A 96 -10.17 10.81 25.89
C GLU A 96 -9.17 10.67 27.03
N GLN A 97 -9.68 10.55 28.26
CA GLN A 97 -8.87 10.18 29.42
C GLN A 97 -9.19 8.75 29.82
N VAL A 98 -8.18 7.89 29.84
CA VAL A 98 -8.31 6.47 30.20
C VAL A 98 -7.67 6.26 31.56
N ARG A 99 -8.35 5.58 32.49
CA ARG A 99 -7.84 5.31 33.84
C ARG A 99 -6.66 4.33 33.77
N CYS A 100 -5.62 4.58 34.55
CA CYS A 100 -4.49 3.68 34.70
C CYS A 100 -3.95 3.68 36.14
N VAL A 101 -3.02 2.78 36.44
CA VAL A 101 -2.16 2.84 37.63
C VAL A 101 -0.76 3.24 37.17
N ASN A 102 -0.17 4.27 37.79
CA ASN A 102 1.17 4.72 37.46
C ASN A 102 2.24 3.84 38.13
N ASP A 103 3.52 4.04 37.78
CA ASP A 103 4.62 3.25 38.36
C ASP A 103 4.80 3.43 39.88
N LYS A 104 4.16 4.45 40.49
CA LYS A 104 4.12 4.64 41.95
C LYS A 104 3.02 3.79 42.63
N GLY A 105 2.23 3.04 41.87
CA GLY A 105 1.08 2.26 42.37
C GLY A 105 -0.16 3.10 42.64
N GLU A 106 -0.23 4.33 42.12
CA GLU A 106 -1.31 5.26 42.38
C GLU A 106 -2.29 5.36 41.20
N ASN A 107 -3.57 5.60 41.48
CA ASN A 107 -4.61 5.81 40.46
C ASN A 107 -4.37 7.10 39.66
N ASP A 108 -4.24 6.97 38.34
CA ASP A 108 -3.95 8.05 37.41
C ASP A 108 -4.79 7.92 36.13
N THR A 109 -4.50 8.77 35.14
CA THR A 109 -5.05 8.68 33.79
C THR A 109 -3.96 8.80 32.72
N LEU A 110 -4.24 8.27 31.53
CA LEU A 110 -3.53 8.55 30.29
C LEU A 110 -4.40 9.47 29.43
N LEU A 111 -3.77 10.39 28.69
CA LEU A 111 -4.48 11.17 27.66
C LEU A 111 -4.32 10.47 26.31
N VAL A 112 -5.44 10.04 25.74
CA VAL A 112 -5.49 9.39 24.43
C VAL A 112 -6.01 10.41 23.42
N ILE A 113 -5.24 10.61 22.34
CA ILE A 113 -5.54 11.56 21.27
C ILE A 113 -5.72 10.76 19.98
N ARG A 114 -6.94 10.73 19.46
CA ARG A 114 -7.27 10.07 18.19
C ARG A 114 -7.28 11.08 17.08
N VAL A 115 -6.36 10.94 16.14
CA VAL A 115 -6.22 11.81 14.97
C VAL A 115 -6.89 11.14 13.79
N ASP A 116 -7.83 11.84 13.17
CA ASP A 116 -8.46 11.35 11.94
C ASP A 116 -7.55 11.67 10.73
N PRO A 117 -7.49 10.80 9.71
CA PRO A 117 -6.85 11.16 8.44
C PRO A 117 -7.50 12.40 7.87
N SER A 118 -6.69 13.36 7.46
CA SER A 118 -7.18 14.61 6.89
C SER A 118 -7.21 14.58 5.37
N GLU A 119 -8.19 15.32 4.86
CA GLU A 119 -8.44 15.68 3.47
C GLU A 119 -7.55 16.83 2.99
N ARG A 120 -6.97 17.59 3.91
CA ARG A 120 -6.05 18.69 3.60
C ARG A 120 -4.66 18.34 4.09
N VAL A 121 -3.65 18.93 3.46
CA VAL A 121 -2.31 18.92 4.04
C VAL A 121 -2.28 19.86 5.23
N HIS A 122 -1.77 19.33 6.34
CA HIS A 122 -1.51 20.03 7.57
C HIS A 122 -0.03 20.33 7.69
N GLU A 123 0.25 21.43 8.37
CA GLU A 123 1.58 21.88 8.72
C GLU A 123 1.59 22.26 10.19
N THR A 124 2.79 22.39 10.75
CA THR A 124 2.97 23.13 12.00
C THR A 124 2.75 24.63 11.75
N GLN A 125 2.53 25.42 12.80
CA GLN A 125 2.48 26.89 12.65
C GLN A 125 3.75 27.50 12.08
N SER A 126 4.90 26.83 12.20
CA SER A 126 6.17 27.22 11.57
C SER A 126 6.25 26.89 10.06
N GLY A 127 5.20 26.35 9.46
CA GLY A 127 5.14 26.01 8.04
C GLY A 127 5.83 24.69 7.67
N GLU A 128 6.13 23.85 8.67
CA GLU A 128 6.77 22.55 8.43
C GLU A 128 5.71 21.47 8.24
N CYS A 129 5.80 20.74 7.13
CA CYS A 129 4.92 19.62 6.80
C CYS A 129 5.59 18.29 7.20
N TYR A 130 4.85 17.44 7.89
CA TYR A 130 5.30 16.11 8.30
C TYR A 130 4.37 15.03 7.77
N LEU A 131 4.89 13.84 7.49
CA LEU A 131 4.13 12.64 7.11
C LEU A 131 4.57 11.46 7.99
N ARG A 132 3.60 10.69 8.50
CA ARG A 132 3.88 9.48 9.27
C ARG A 132 4.37 8.37 8.33
N VAL A 133 5.53 7.78 8.64
CA VAL A 133 6.12 6.67 7.90
C VAL A 133 6.68 5.67 8.89
N GLY A 134 5.99 4.55 9.09
CA GLY A 134 6.29 3.63 10.18
C GLY A 134 6.11 4.33 11.52
N ASP A 135 7.09 4.20 12.40
CA ASP A 135 7.12 4.81 13.73
C ASP A 135 7.67 6.26 13.73
N GLU A 136 8.01 6.82 12.56
CA GLU A 136 8.63 8.13 12.42
C GLU A 136 7.70 9.21 11.84
N SER A 137 7.82 10.44 12.34
CA SER A 137 7.24 11.65 11.72
C SER A 137 8.29 12.30 10.81
N ARG A 138 8.24 12.01 9.51
CA ARG A 138 9.22 12.50 8.54
C ARG A 138 8.85 13.88 8.02
N LYS A 139 9.80 14.81 8.08
CA LYS A 139 9.65 16.15 7.50
C LYS A 139 9.69 16.06 5.98
N LEU A 140 8.70 16.63 5.31
CA LEU A 140 8.63 16.65 3.85
C LEU A 140 9.39 17.85 3.28
N THR A 141 9.97 17.64 2.10
CA THR A 141 10.49 18.73 1.25
C THR A 141 9.34 19.50 0.58
N PHE A 142 9.63 20.67 0.01
CA PHE A 142 8.63 21.46 -0.73
C PHE A 142 7.97 20.65 -1.87
N ALA A 143 8.77 19.92 -2.65
CA ALA A 143 8.25 19.10 -3.74
C ALA A 143 7.31 17.98 -3.23
N GLN A 144 7.73 17.24 -2.20
CA GLN A 144 6.92 16.19 -1.58
C GLN A 144 5.65 16.73 -0.90
N ARG A 145 5.69 17.96 -0.38
CA ARG A 145 4.52 18.62 0.18
C ARG A 145 3.51 18.98 -0.92
N GLN A 146 3.97 19.61 -2.00
CA GLN A 146 3.12 19.97 -3.14
C GLN A 146 2.49 18.71 -3.76
N GLU A 147 3.25 17.62 -3.75
CA GLU A 147 2.80 16.28 -4.12
C GLU A 147 1.65 15.79 -3.24
N LEU A 148 1.85 15.79 -1.93
CA LEU A 148 0.84 15.41 -0.96
C LEU A 148 -0.42 16.31 -1.07
N GLU A 149 -0.26 17.61 -1.32
CA GLU A 149 -1.39 18.54 -1.53
C GLU A 149 -2.20 18.16 -2.77
N PHE A 150 -1.54 17.80 -3.87
CA PHE A 150 -2.20 17.34 -5.09
C PHE A 150 -2.96 16.03 -4.85
N ASP A 151 -2.32 15.07 -4.17
CA ASP A 151 -2.93 13.77 -3.89
C ASP A 151 -4.10 13.91 -2.92
N LYS A 152 -3.97 14.70 -1.86
CA LYS A 152 -5.06 14.98 -0.90
C LYS A 152 -6.21 15.74 -1.55
N GLY A 153 -5.96 16.60 -2.54
CA GLY A 153 -6.99 17.24 -3.34
C GLY A 153 -7.74 16.30 -4.31
N GLN A 154 -7.09 15.20 -4.72
CA GLN A 154 -7.65 14.19 -5.65
C GLN A 154 -8.19 12.92 -4.95
N SER A 155 -7.77 12.64 -3.72
CA SER A 155 -7.94 11.35 -3.02
C SER A 155 -8.83 11.46 -1.77
N GLN A 156 -10.04 11.97 -1.93
CA GLN A 156 -11.02 12.09 -0.83
C GLN A 156 -12.27 11.26 -1.03
N TYR A 157 -12.31 10.49 -2.11
CA TYR A 157 -13.54 9.81 -2.48
C TYR A 157 -13.94 8.73 -1.47
N ASP A 158 -12.99 8.12 -0.75
CA ASP A 158 -13.30 7.11 0.27
C ASP A 158 -13.93 7.70 1.54
N GLY A 159 -13.77 9.01 1.80
CA GLY A 159 -14.29 9.70 2.97
C GLY A 159 -15.61 10.43 2.77
N PHE A 160 -16.08 10.52 1.52
CA PHE A 160 -17.34 11.19 1.22
C PHE A 160 -18.53 10.42 1.79
N PRO A 161 -19.57 11.13 2.26
CA PRO A 161 -20.77 10.48 2.76
C PRO A 161 -21.52 9.81 1.62
N VAL A 162 -22.03 8.62 1.89
CA VAL A 162 -23.02 7.95 1.06
C VAL A 162 -24.39 8.51 1.44
N PRO A 163 -25.18 9.06 0.49
CA PRO A 163 -26.50 9.58 0.78
C PRO A 163 -27.46 8.48 1.25
N ASP A 164 -28.30 8.80 2.22
CA ASP A 164 -29.47 8.01 2.63
C ASP A 164 -29.20 6.56 3.07
N LEU A 165 -27.96 6.22 3.44
CA LEU A 165 -27.57 4.90 3.97
C LEU A 165 -26.83 5.01 5.30
N GLY A 166 -27.18 4.10 6.21
CA GLY A 166 -26.60 3.96 7.54
C GLY A 166 -25.79 2.67 7.72
N ILE A 167 -25.36 2.40 8.96
CA ILE A 167 -24.65 1.15 9.29
C ILE A 167 -25.62 -0.04 9.28
N GLU A 168 -26.88 0.22 9.62
CA GLU A 168 -27.99 -0.72 9.65
C GLU A 168 -28.30 -1.33 8.28
N ASP A 169 -27.96 -0.64 7.19
CA ASP A 169 -28.19 -1.10 5.82
C ASP A 169 -27.05 -2.00 5.29
N LEU A 170 -25.94 -2.10 6.03
CA LEU A 170 -24.77 -2.91 5.66
C LEU A 170 -24.98 -4.40 5.96
N ASP A 171 -24.14 -5.25 5.38
CA ASP A 171 -24.09 -6.67 5.72
C ASP A 171 -23.59 -6.83 7.17
N GLN A 172 -24.53 -7.14 8.05
CA GLN A 172 -24.25 -7.29 9.48
C GLN A 172 -23.28 -8.44 9.76
N THR A 173 -23.21 -9.45 8.90
CA THR A 173 -22.23 -10.55 9.01
C THR A 173 -20.81 -10.02 8.81
N LEU A 174 -20.59 -9.14 7.83
CA LEU A 174 -19.29 -8.51 7.61
C LEU A 174 -18.91 -7.56 8.75
N VAL A 175 -19.88 -6.79 9.24
CA VAL A 175 -19.70 -5.88 10.38
C VAL A 175 -19.31 -6.65 11.66
N GLU A 176 -20.01 -7.74 11.95
CA GLU A 176 -19.73 -8.59 13.12
C GLU A 176 -18.38 -9.32 12.99
N ASN A 177 -18.08 -9.89 11.83
CA ASN A 177 -16.79 -10.51 11.55
C ASN A 177 -15.63 -9.54 11.77
N TYR A 178 -15.80 -8.28 11.34
CA TYR A 178 -14.80 -7.25 11.56
C TYR A 178 -14.66 -6.89 13.04
N ARG A 179 -15.78 -6.75 13.77
CA ARG A 179 -15.76 -6.52 15.22
C ARG A 179 -15.03 -7.65 15.96
N ASP A 180 -15.22 -8.90 15.55
CA ASP A 180 -14.59 -10.06 16.18
C ASP A 180 -13.09 -10.12 15.87
N LYS A 181 -12.70 -9.85 14.61
CA LYS A 181 -11.27 -9.75 14.20
C LYS A 181 -10.54 -8.64 14.95
N THR A 182 -11.19 -7.50 15.13
CA THR A 182 -10.67 -6.39 15.92
C THR A 182 -10.70 -6.68 17.43
N GLY A 183 -11.56 -7.62 17.87
CA GLY A 183 -11.84 -7.90 19.29
C GLY A 183 -12.25 -6.64 20.07
N ALA A 184 -12.84 -5.68 19.36
CA ALA A 184 -13.38 -4.49 19.97
C ALA A 184 -14.65 -4.86 20.75
N LYS A 185 -14.70 -4.52 22.04
CA LYS A 185 -15.93 -4.60 22.85
C LYS A 185 -16.91 -3.45 22.57
N LEU A 186 -16.62 -2.63 21.56
CA LEU A 186 -17.37 -1.44 21.18
C LEU A 186 -18.61 -1.82 20.35
N SER A 187 -19.63 -0.97 20.35
CA SER A 187 -20.72 -1.08 19.38
C SER A 187 -20.19 -0.83 17.96
N ALA A 188 -20.86 -1.37 16.94
CA ALA A 188 -20.48 -1.20 15.53
C ALA A 188 -20.28 0.28 15.16
N THR A 189 -21.19 1.17 15.58
CA THR A 189 -21.08 2.62 15.39
C THR A 189 -19.79 3.21 15.95
N LYS A 190 -19.38 2.80 17.15
CA LYS A 190 -18.15 3.28 17.78
C LYS A 190 -16.91 2.74 17.07
N LEU A 191 -16.94 1.48 16.63
CA LEU A 191 -15.86 0.88 15.85
C LEU A 191 -15.68 1.60 14.50
N PHE A 192 -16.77 1.84 13.79
CA PHE A 192 -16.77 2.55 12.51
C PHE A 192 -16.26 3.98 12.67
N ALA A 193 -16.75 4.71 13.69
CA ALA A 193 -16.26 6.05 14.00
C ALA A 193 -14.76 6.08 14.38
N ALA A 194 -14.27 5.05 15.07
CA ALA A 194 -12.86 4.92 15.47
C ALA A 194 -11.93 4.57 14.28
N ARG A 195 -12.49 4.16 13.15
CA ARG A 195 -11.79 3.90 11.88
C ARG A 195 -12.12 4.93 10.81
N SER A 196 -12.77 6.02 11.20
CA SER A 196 -13.17 7.12 10.32
C SER A 196 -14.06 6.67 9.15
N LEU A 197 -14.82 5.58 9.35
CA LEU A 197 -15.81 5.06 8.40
C LEU A 197 -17.16 5.80 8.49
N LEU A 198 -17.31 6.66 9.48
CA LEU A 198 -18.41 7.62 9.61
C LEU A 198 -17.87 9.04 9.49
N THR A 199 -18.66 9.93 8.89
CA THR A 199 -18.40 11.37 8.92
C THR A 199 -18.61 11.94 10.32
N LEU A 200 -18.23 13.20 10.55
CA LEU A 200 -18.47 13.88 11.82
C LEU A 200 -19.95 14.00 12.19
N LYS A 201 -20.84 13.95 11.19
CA LYS A 201 -22.29 13.96 11.39
C LYS A 201 -22.88 12.57 11.64
N GLY A 202 -22.04 11.53 11.61
CA GLY A 202 -22.46 10.14 11.75
C GLY A 202 -22.92 9.47 10.46
N GLU A 203 -22.74 10.12 9.29
CA GLU A 203 -23.12 9.56 8.00
C GLU A 203 -22.10 8.48 7.56
N LEU A 204 -22.56 7.44 6.89
CA LEU A 204 -21.69 6.39 6.37
C LEU A 204 -20.79 6.95 5.27
N THR A 205 -19.50 6.59 5.29
CA THR A 205 -18.55 6.97 4.23
C THR A 205 -18.56 5.96 3.06
N ASN A 206 -18.12 6.40 1.89
CA ASN A 206 -17.90 5.52 0.72
C ASN A 206 -16.99 4.33 1.06
N ALA A 207 -15.95 4.52 1.87
CA ALA A 207 -15.11 3.42 2.36
C ALA A 207 -15.93 2.41 3.16
N GLY A 208 -16.73 2.88 4.12
CA GLY A 208 -17.61 2.03 4.91
C GLY A 208 -18.55 1.21 4.03
N TYR A 209 -19.15 1.84 3.02
CA TYR A 209 -20.01 1.15 2.07
C TYR A 209 -19.25 0.11 1.22
N LEU A 210 -18.14 0.49 0.58
CA LEU A 210 -17.33 -0.41 -0.25
C LEU A 210 -16.77 -1.63 0.50
N LEU A 211 -16.56 -1.50 1.81
CA LEU A 211 -15.99 -2.54 2.67
C LEU A 211 -17.03 -3.49 3.28
N PHE A 212 -18.27 -3.05 3.47
CA PHE A 212 -19.25 -3.72 4.32
C PHE A 212 -20.65 -3.88 3.70
N ASP A 213 -20.94 -3.26 2.56
CA ASP A 213 -22.18 -3.51 1.83
C ASP A 213 -22.11 -4.88 1.13
N GLU A 214 -23.24 -5.59 1.05
CA GLU A 214 -23.31 -6.89 0.36
C GLU A 214 -23.03 -6.74 -1.14
N HIS A 215 -23.50 -5.64 -1.74
CA HIS A 215 -23.39 -5.38 -3.17
C HIS A 215 -23.06 -3.91 -3.45
N PRO A 216 -21.83 -3.45 -3.14
CA PRO A 216 -21.44 -2.06 -3.28
C PRO A 216 -21.46 -1.58 -4.75
N GLN A 217 -21.58 -2.50 -5.69
CA GLN A 217 -21.73 -2.22 -7.11
C GLN A 217 -23.06 -1.51 -7.43
N THR A 218 -24.02 -1.48 -6.52
CA THR A 218 -25.24 -0.66 -6.64
C THR A 218 -24.91 0.83 -6.80
N LEU A 219 -23.99 1.35 -5.98
CA LEU A 219 -23.53 2.74 -6.06
C LEU A 219 -22.20 2.90 -6.79
N PHE A 220 -21.38 1.85 -6.80
CA PHE A 220 -20.07 1.84 -7.45
C PHE A 220 -20.01 0.69 -8.47
N PRO A 221 -20.74 0.75 -9.60
CA PRO A 221 -20.81 -0.34 -10.59
C PRO A 221 -19.44 -0.78 -11.15
N GLN A 222 -18.44 0.09 -11.01
CA GLN A 222 -17.05 -0.12 -11.38
C GLN A 222 -16.19 -0.81 -10.30
N ALA A 223 -16.69 -0.98 -9.08
CA ALA A 223 -15.96 -1.53 -7.93
C ALA A 223 -15.94 -3.05 -7.94
N TYR A 224 -15.36 -3.65 -8.99
CA TYR A 224 -15.18 -5.09 -9.10
C TYR A 224 -13.78 -5.44 -9.59
N ILE A 225 -13.40 -6.70 -9.41
CA ILE A 225 -12.16 -7.26 -9.92
C ILE A 225 -12.53 -8.20 -11.07
N ARG A 226 -11.88 -8.06 -12.22
CA ARG A 226 -12.05 -8.97 -13.35
C ARG A 226 -10.78 -9.80 -13.53
N VAL A 227 -10.90 -11.12 -13.47
CA VAL A 227 -9.79 -12.06 -13.66
C VAL A 227 -9.97 -12.76 -15.00
N ILE A 228 -8.97 -12.66 -15.87
CA ILE A 228 -9.04 -13.14 -17.25
C ILE A 228 -7.83 -14.03 -17.54
N ARG A 229 -8.05 -15.19 -18.14
CA ARG A 229 -6.97 -16.09 -18.56
C ARG A 229 -6.79 -16.08 -20.08
N PHE A 230 -5.54 -15.96 -20.51
CA PHE A 230 -5.13 -16.07 -21.91
C PHE A 230 -4.25 -17.31 -22.14
N LEU A 231 -4.48 -17.99 -23.27
CA LEU A 231 -3.73 -19.15 -23.74
C LEU A 231 -2.45 -18.76 -24.48
N THR A 232 -2.38 -17.54 -25.02
CA THR A 232 -1.24 -17.02 -25.78
C THR A 232 -0.58 -15.85 -25.04
N PRO A 233 0.75 -15.64 -25.18
CA PRO A 233 1.43 -14.49 -24.56
C PRO A 233 0.91 -13.13 -25.05
N GLU A 234 0.39 -13.09 -26.29
CA GLU A 234 -0.30 -11.94 -26.84
C GLU A 234 -1.81 -12.06 -26.60
N ARG A 235 -2.46 -10.95 -26.23
CA ARG A 235 -3.93 -10.91 -26.06
C ARG A 235 -4.66 -11.25 -27.37
N GLY A 236 -4.17 -10.72 -28.50
CA GLY A 236 -4.84 -10.76 -29.79
C GLY A 236 -6.20 -10.06 -29.79
N THR A 237 -6.88 -10.06 -30.94
CA THR A 237 -8.22 -9.48 -31.10
C THR A 237 -9.04 -10.26 -32.13
N GLY A 238 -10.38 -10.21 -32.00
CA GLY A 238 -11.28 -10.90 -32.92
C GLY A 238 -10.95 -12.40 -33.04
N ALA A 239 -10.70 -12.87 -34.26
CA ALA A 239 -10.33 -14.26 -34.52
C ALA A 239 -8.99 -14.70 -33.90
N ARG A 240 -8.15 -13.76 -33.45
CA ARG A 240 -6.86 -14.03 -32.76
C ARG A 240 -6.94 -13.86 -31.24
N LEU A 241 -8.13 -13.60 -30.69
CA LEU A 241 -8.29 -13.43 -29.25
C LEU A 241 -7.87 -14.72 -28.53
N GLY A 242 -6.83 -14.65 -27.72
CA GLY A 242 -6.29 -15.80 -26.99
C GLY A 242 -7.00 -16.09 -25.66
N LEU A 243 -8.20 -15.54 -25.43
CA LEU A 243 -8.96 -15.75 -24.21
C LEU A 243 -9.32 -17.23 -24.07
N GLU A 244 -9.06 -17.81 -22.90
CA GLU A 244 -9.53 -19.16 -22.59
C GLU A 244 -11.04 -19.14 -22.33
N GLU A 245 -11.78 -19.99 -23.03
CA GLU A 245 -13.24 -20.02 -22.94
C GLU A 245 -13.70 -20.40 -21.52
N GLY A 246 -14.58 -19.59 -20.93
CA GLY A 246 -15.04 -19.77 -19.56
C GLY A 246 -14.16 -19.13 -18.48
N GLU A 247 -12.99 -18.61 -18.84
CA GLU A 247 -12.02 -18.03 -17.88
C GLU A 247 -12.00 -16.49 -17.90
N ASP A 248 -13.19 -15.91 -17.86
CA ASP A 248 -13.45 -14.47 -17.71
C ASP A 248 -14.38 -14.26 -16.51
N HIS A 249 -13.78 -14.01 -15.35
CA HIS A 249 -14.46 -13.97 -14.07
C HIS A 249 -14.66 -12.53 -13.61
N ARG A 250 -15.90 -12.10 -13.46
CA ARG A 250 -16.26 -10.82 -12.83
C ARG A 250 -16.61 -11.05 -11.36
N ILE A 251 -15.83 -10.45 -10.46
CA ILE A 251 -15.91 -10.68 -9.02
C ILE A 251 -16.39 -9.40 -8.34
N GLU A 252 -17.62 -9.44 -7.86
CA GLU A 252 -18.36 -8.33 -7.23
C GLU A 252 -18.50 -8.55 -5.72
N GLY A 253 -19.21 -7.68 -5.00
CA GLY A 253 -19.32 -7.72 -3.54
C GLY A 253 -18.32 -6.81 -2.81
N ALA A 254 -18.38 -6.86 -1.47
CA ALA A 254 -17.53 -6.08 -0.58
C ALA A 254 -16.03 -6.33 -0.83
N ILE A 255 -15.21 -5.30 -0.66
CA ILE A 255 -13.75 -5.36 -0.89
C ILE A 255 -13.07 -6.58 -0.22
N PRO A 256 -13.29 -6.89 1.07
CA PRO A 256 -12.65 -8.04 1.70
C PRO A 256 -13.00 -9.36 1.04
N TRP A 257 -14.27 -9.54 0.66
CA TRP A 257 -14.75 -10.73 -0.04
C TRP A 257 -14.19 -10.80 -1.45
N ALA A 258 -14.25 -9.70 -2.20
CA ALA A 258 -13.77 -9.62 -3.57
C ALA A 258 -12.27 -9.94 -3.68
N ILE A 259 -11.44 -9.48 -2.73
CA ILE A 259 -10.03 -9.85 -2.67
C ILE A 259 -9.85 -11.36 -2.44
N GLN A 260 -10.58 -11.95 -1.50
CA GLN A 260 -10.48 -13.38 -1.18
C GLN A 260 -10.91 -14.24 -2.37
N GLU A 261 -12.04 -13.91 -2.99
CA GLU A 261 -12.56 -14.66 -4.12
C GLU A 261 -11.68 -14.49 -5.36
N ALA A 262 -11.21 -13.27 -5.65
CA ALA A 262 -10.21 -13.05 -6.70
C ALA A 262 -8.93 -13.84 -6.46
N SER A 263 -8.45 -13.89 -5.20
CA SER A 263 -7.27 -14.69 -4.86
C SER A 263 -7.48 -16.19 -5.11
N ARG A 264 -8.68 -16.71 -4.83
CA ARG A 264 -9.04 -18.11 -5.09
C ARG A 264 -9.04 -18.40 -6.58
N VAL A 265 -9.65 -17.53 -7.38
CA VAL A 265 -9.71 -17.66 -8.85
C VAL A 265 -8.31 -17.54 -9.46
N ILE A 266 -7.51 -16.54 -9.05
CA ILE A 266 -6.15 -16.36 -9.55
C ILE A 266 -5.28 -17.58 -9.23
N GLU A 267 -5.31 -18.11 -8.00
CA GLU A 267 -4.53 -19.30 -7.63
C GLU A 267 -4.87 -20.51 -8.49
N ALA A 268 -6.15 -20.67 -8.87
CA ALA A 268 -6.60 -21.77 -9.73
C ALA A 268 -6.10 -21.61 -11.18
N LEU A 269 -5.99 -20.37 -11.67
CA LEU A 269 -5.68 -20.06 -13.08
C LEU A 269 -4.20 -19.76 -13.36
N VAL A 270 -3.40 -19.43 -12.34
CA VAL A 270 -1.96 -19.21 -12.52
C VAL A 270 -1.29 -20.51 -12.95
N PRO A 271 -0.58 -20.53 -14.10
CA PRO A 271 0.07 -21.74 -14.59
C PRO A 271 1.06 -22.30 -13.58
N ARG A 272 1.18 -23.62 -13.57
CA ARG A 272 2.12 -24.33 -12.72
C ARG A 272 3.11 -25.10 -13.56
N ARG A 273 4.39 -24.97 -13.23
CA ARG A 273 5.46 -25.81 -13.77
C ARG A 273 5.77 -26.94 -12.80
N ARG A 274 6.12 -28.10 -13.34
CA ARG A 274 6.62 -29.21 -12.52
C ARG A 274 8.11 -29.00 -12.26
N SER A 275 8.51 -28.95 -11.00
CA SER A 275 9.91 -28.74 -10.61
C SER A 275 10.30 -29.67 -9.46
N LEU A 276 11.56 -30.10 -9.44
CA LEU A 276 12.15 -30.88 -8.35
C LEU A 276 12.32 -29.98 -7.11
N THR A 277 11.80 -30.39 -5.96
CA THR A 277 12.00 -29.71 -4.68
C THR A 277 13.36 -30.08 -4.08
N GLU A 278 13.77 -29.36 -3.03
CA GLU A 278 14.98 -29.67 -2.26
C GLU A 278 14.92 -31.07 -1.61
N GLN A 279 13.71 -31.62 -1.41
CA GLN A 279 13.52 -33.00 -0.93
C GLN A 279 13.60 -34.06 -2.05
N GLY A 280 13.90 -33.68 -3.29
CA GLY A 280 14.00 -34.60 -4.42
C GLY A 280 12.64 -35.09 -4.96
N ILE A 281 11.54 -34.39 -4.67
CA ILE A 281 10.19 -34.74 -5.12
C ILE A 281 9.72 -33.73 -6.16
N PHE A 282 9.01 -34.17 -7.20
CA PHE A 282 8.44 -33.26 -8.20
C PHE A 282 7.08 -32.72 -7.75
N GLU A 283 6.96 -31.40 -7.65
CA GLU A 283 5.71 -30.73 -7.30
C GLU A 283 5.37 -29.63 -8.32
N GLY A 284 4.09 -29.30 -8.43
CA GLY A 284 3.61 -28.19 -9.25
C GLY A 284 3.85 -26.87 -8.53
N ARG A 285 4.76 -26.04 -9.04
CA ARG A 285 5.02 -24.69 -8.55
C ARG A 285 4.42 -23.65 -9.50
N PRO A 286 3.74 -22.61 -8.99
CA PRO A 286 3.22 -21.55 -9.86
C PRO A 286 4.36 -20.82 -10.56
N ILE A 287 4.12 -20.35 -11.78
CA ILE A 287 5.12 -19.61 -12.57
C ILE A 287 5.45 -18.22 -11.98
N VAL A 288 4.52 -17.66 -11.20
CA VAL A 288 4.66 -16.41 -10.45
C VAL A 288 4.31 -16.70 -8.99
N PRO A 289 5.13 -16.27 -8.01
CA PRO A 289 4.88 -16.54 -6.61
C PRO A 289 3.58 -15.90 -6.11
N LYS A 290 2.83 -16.66 -5.31
CA LYS A 290 1.55 -16.24 -4.70
C LYS A 290 1.65 -14.88 -4.03
N ASP A 291 2.66 -14.73 -3.19
CA ASP A 291 2.81 -13.55 -2.35
C ASP A 291 3.06 -12.28 -3.18
N ALA A 292 3.66 -12.39 -4.38
CA ALA A 292 3.87 -11.25 -5.27
C ALA A 292 2.58 -10.78 -5.95
N TRP A 293 1.79 -11.68 -6.53
CA TRP A 293 0.53 -11.28 -7.18
C TRP A 293 -0.56 -10.93 -6.17
N LEU A 294 -0.57 -11.56 -5.00
CA LEU A 294 -1.53 -11.22 -3.94
C LEU A 294 -1.29 -9.80 -3.43
N GLU A 295 -0.02 -9.45 -3.21
CA GLU A 295 0.35 -8.08 -2.83
C GLU A 295 0.02 -7.06 -3.94
N GLY A 296 0.27 -7.43 -5.20
CA GLY A 296 -0.14 -6.62 -6.34
C GLY A 296 -1.66 -6.40 -6.41
N LEU A 297 -2.46 -7.42 -6.12
CA LEU A 297 -3.92 -7.36 -6.08
C LEU A 297 -4.42 -6.46 -4.95
N VAL A 298 -3.88 -6.64 -3.73
CA VAL A 298 -4.25 -5.81 -2.57
C VAL A 298 -3.88 -4.34 -2.82
N ASN A 299 -2.70 -4.08 -3.38
CA ASN A 299 -2.29 -2.72 -3.77
C ASN A 299 -3.21 -2.14 -4.85
N ALA A 300 -3.61 -2.94 -5.84
CA ALA A 300 -4.54 -2.50 -6.87
C ALA A 300 -5.88 -2.05 -6.26
N VAL A 301 -6.40 -2.75 -5.25
CA VAL A 301 -7.64 -2.42 -4.54
C VAL A 301 -7.48 -1.18 -3.65
N ILE A 302 -6.46 -1.15 -2.79
CA ILE A 302 -6.22 -0.04 -1.85
C ILE A 302 -5.96 1.27 -2.59
N HIS A 303 -5.25 1.23 -3.72
CA HIS A 303 -4.85 2.43 -4.45
C HIS A 303 -5.75 2.75 -5.64
N ARG A 304 -6.84 2.00 -5.85
CA ARG A 304 -7.81 2.25 -6.92
C ARG A 304 -8.47 3.62 -6.81
N SER A 305 -8.62 4.32 -7.92
CA SER A 305 -9.47 5.51 -7.97
C SER A 305 -10.95 5.14 -8.02
N TYR A 306 -11.62 5.05 -6.87
CA TYR A 306 -13.04 4.70 -6.82
C TYR A 306 -13.97 5.74 -7.44
N SER A 307 -13.51 6.98 -7.56
CA SER A 307 -14.20 8.09 -8.24
C SER A 307 -14.24 7.96 -9.77
N LEU A 308 -13.34 7.18 -10.37
CA LEU A 308 -13.33 6.96 -11.81
C LEU A 308 -14.37 5.90 -12.17
N ALA A 309 -15.50 6.35 -12.70
CA ALA A 309 -16.52 5.48 -13.26
C ALA A 309 -16.07 4.85 -14.59
N GLY A 310 -16.60 3.67 -14.91
CA GLY A 310 -16.42 3.02 -16.20
C GLY A 310 -15.17 2.14 -16.35
N ASP A 311 -14.26 2.10 -15.38
CA ASP A 311 -13.09 1.20 -15.40
C ASP A 311 -12.91 0.43 -14.08
N HIS A 312 -12.33 -0.77 -14.14
CA HIS A 312 -12.25 -1.73 -13.05
C HIS A 312 -10.85 -2.31 -12.92
N ILE A 313 -10.56 -3.00 -11.80
CA ILE A 313 -9.29 -3.71 -11.66
C ILE A 313 -9.32 -4.93 -12.57
N ARG A 314 -8.27 -5.09 -13.39
CA ARG A 314 -8.10 -6.26 -14.26
C ARG A 314 -6.88 -7.05 -13.82
N VAL A 315 -7.05 -8.35 -13.66
CA VAL A 315 -5.97 -9.32 -13.50
C VAL A 315 -5.96 -10.20 -14.75
N GLU A 316 -4.97 -9.99 -15.62
CA GLU A 316 -4.80 -10.75 -16.86
C GLU A 316 -3.68 -11.77 -16.65
N ILE A 317 -4.00 -13.06 -16.77
CA ILE A 317 -3.09 -14.17 -16.55
C ILE A 317 -2.69 -14.77 -17.90
N TYR A 318 -1.41 -14.78 -18.18
CA TYR A 318 -0.82 -15.29 -19.42
C TYR A 318 0.02 -16.54 -19.16
N PRO A 319 0.44 -17.29 -20.19
CA PRO A 319 1.31 -18.46 -20.02
C PRO A 319 2.66 -18.14 -19.35
N ASP A 320 3.11 -16.90 -19.43
CA ASP A 320 4.45 -16.43 -19.04
C ASP A 320 4.43 -15.33 -17.96
N ARG A 321 3.26 -14.80 -17.57
CA ARG A 321 3.17 -13.68 -16.63
C ARG A 321 1.78 -13.49 -16.03
N VAL A 322 1.72 -12.69 -14.97
CA VAL A 322 0.48 -12.11 -14.42
C VAL A 322 0.57 -10.59 -14.56
N GLU A 323 -0.48 -9.98 -15.09
CA GLU A 323 -0.61 -8.53 -15.18
C GLU A 323 -1.76 -8.05 -14.30
N ILE A 324 -1.53 -7.00 -13.52
CA ILE A 324 -2.54 -6.39 -12.65
C ILE A 324 -2.66 -4.91 -12.99
N GLU A 325 -3.80 -4.51 -13.53
CA GLU A 325 -4.11 -3.13 -13.87
C GLU A 325 -5.13 -2.54 -12.89
N SER A 326 -4.82 -1.39 -12.32
CA SER A 326 -5.73 -0.62 -11.47
C SER A 326 -6.01 0.77 -12.05
N PRO A 327 -7.29 1.21 -12.10
CA PRO A 327 -7.65 2.58 -12.45
C PRO A 327 -7.08 3.60 -11.46
N GLY A 328 -6.56 4.70 -12.00
CA GLY A 328 -5.84 5.72 -11.26
C GLY A 328 -4.36 5.77 -11.65
N ARG A 329 -3.67 6.79 -11.17
CA ARG A 329 -2.23 6.98 -11.36
C ARG A 329 -1.51 6.78 -10.04
N PHE A 330 -0.20 6.60 -10.06
CA PHE A 330 0.58 6.79 -8.86
C PHE A 330 0.36 8.20 -8.30
N PRO A 331 0.41 8.35 -6.97
CA PRO A 331 0.39 9.66 -6.34
C PRO A 331 1.49 10.55 -6.90
N GLY A 332 1.17 11.81 -7.19
CA GLY A 332 2.20 12.83 -7.34
C GLY A 332 3.22 12.74 -8.50
N LEU A 333 4.51 12.90 -8.14
CA LEU A 333 5.70 12.79 -8.99
C LEU A 333 6.38 11.41 -8.85
N ALA A 334 5.73 10.46 -8.18
CA ALA A 334 6.19 9.08 -8.10
C ALA A 334 6.64 8.59 -9.47
N ASN A 335 7.91 8.23 -9.57
CA ASN A 335 8.48 7.75 -10.82
C ASN A 335 8.22 6.23 -10.92
N PRO A 336 7.36 5.77 -11.84
CA PRO A 336 7.11 4.34 -12.03
C PRO A 336 8.38 3.57 -12.43
N ASP A 337 9.39 4.25 -12.98
CA ASP A 337 10.69 3.67 -13.32
C ASP A 337 11.57 3.41 -12.08
N ARG A 338 11.20 3.98 -10.92
CA ARG A 338 11.86 3.79 -9.62
C ARG A 338 10.85 3.42 -8.54
N PRO A 339 10.15 2.27 -8.69
CA PRO A 339 9.04 1.91 -7.82
C PRO A 339 9.46 1.71 -6.35
N LEU A 340 10.72 1.35 -6.10
CA LEU A 340 11.29 1.20 -4.76
C LEU A 340 11.53 2.55 -4.03
N GLU A 341 11.56 3.66 -4.76
CA GLU A 341 11.72 5.01 -4.21
C GLU A 341 10.36 5.70 -3.95
N ILE A 342 9.26 5.10 -4.41
CA ILE A 342 7.91 5.68 -4.27
C ILE A 342 7.55 5.75 -2.77
N SER A 343 7.20 6.96 -2.34
CA SER A 343 6.78 7.23 -0.96
C SER A 343 5.48 6.49 -0.63
N ARG A 344 5.33 6.12 0.65
CA ARG A 344 4.16 5.38 1.12
C ARG A 344 2.98 6.34 1.24
N PHE A 345 1.99 6.16 0.38
CA PHE A 345 0.73 6.90 0.42
C PHE A 345 -0.43 6.02 -0.08
N ALA A 346 -1.41 5.76 0.79
CA ALA A 346 -2.66 5.10 0.42
C ALA A 346 -3.66 6.10 -0.19
N ARG A 347 -4.12 5.84 -1.42
CA ARG A 347 -5.19 6.64 -2.05
C ARG A 347 -6.50 6.56 -1.27
N ASN A 348 -6.81 5.36 -0.76
CA ASN A 348 -7.98 5.12 0.08
C ASN A 348 -7.50 4.70 1.49
N PRO A 349 -7.09 5.66 2.35
CA PRO A 349 -6.49 5.36 3.64
C PRO A 349 -7.46 4.64 4.60
N ARG A 350 -8.77 4.86 4.48
CA ARG A 350 -9.77 4.16 5.31
C ARG A 350 -9.88 2.69 4.89
N ILE A 351 -9.86 2.44 3.58
CA ILE A 351 -9.86 1.08 3.01
C ILE A 351 -8.58 0.33 3.40
N ALA A 352 -7.41 0.98 3.25
CA ALA A 352 -6.12 0.40 3.64
C ALA A 352 -6.14 -0.09 5.10
N ARG A 353 -6.54 0.79 6.02
CA ARG A 353 -6.61 0.52 7.45
C ARG A 353 -7.51 -0.67 7.80
N VAL A 354 -8.68 -0.77 7.16
CA VAL A 354 -9.60 -1.90 7.41
C VAL A 354 -9.06 -3.21 6.83
N CYS A 355 -8.47 -3.18 5.63
CA CYS A 355 -7.82 -4.35 5.05
C CYS A 355 -6.72 -4.90 5.98
N ALA A 356 -5.93 -4.02 6.58
CA ALA A 356 -4.90 -4.41 7.52
C ALA A 356 -5.43 -4.92 8.86
N ASP A 357 -6.48 -4.29 9.40
CA ASP A 357 -7.19 -4.79 10.57
C ASP A 357 -7.73 -6.22 10.33
N LEU A 358 -8.12 -6.54 9.09
CA LEU A 358 -8.54 -7.86 8.64
C LEU A 358 -7.37 -8.81 8.26
N ARG A 359 -6.12 -8.32 8.29
CA ARG A 359 -4.91 -9.04 7.83
C ARG A 359 -4.94 -9.41 6.34
N ILE A 360 -5.68 -8.66 5.55
CA ILE A 360 -5.72 -8.74 4.08
C ILE A 360 -4.58 -7.87 3.56
N GLY A 361 -3.37 -8.42 3.62
CA GLY A 361 -2.11 -7.69 3.45
C GLY A 361 -1.43 -7.39 4.80
N GLN A 362 -0.11 -7.15 4.76
CA GLN A 362 0.64 -6.64 5.91
C GLN A 362 1.11 -5.22 5.65
N GLU A 363 0.79 -4.30 6.56
CA GLU A 363 1.21 -2.91 6.48
C GLU A 363 2.51 -2.65 7.25
N LEU A 364 3.62 -3.07 6.65
CA LEU A 364 4.95 -2.55 7.00
C LEU A 364 5.46 -1.57 5.95
N GLY A 365 4.58 -1.16 5.01
CA GLY A 365 4.88 -0.37 3.80
C GLY A 365 6.01 -0.95 2.95
N GLU A 366 6.26 -2.24 3.11
CA GLU A 366 7.16 -3.03 2.29
C GLU A 366 6.45 -3.57 1.06
N GLY A 367 5.19 -3.21 0.77
CA GLY A 367 4.37 -3.87 -0.26
C GLY A 367 5.08 -4.02 -1.60
N ILE A 368 5.49 -2.90 -2.22
CA ILE A 368 6.29 -2.93 -3.45
C ILE A 368 7.59 -3.71 -3.25
N LYS A 369 8.34 -3.43 -2.18
CA LYS A 369 9.60 -4.13 -1.88
C LYS A 369 9.42 -5.65 -1.75
N ARG A 370 8.33 -6.13 -1.15
CA ARG A 370 7.99 -7.54 -0.98
C ARG A 370 7.68 -8.19 -2.31
N ILE A 371 6.98 -7.50 -3.22
CA ILE A 371 6.80 -8.02 -4.59
C ILE A 371 8.18 -8.24 -5.24
N PHE A 372 9.10 -7.28 -5.12
CA PHE A 372 10.46 -7.41 -5.64
C PHE A 372 11.22 -8.57 -4.96
N ASP A 373 11.20 -8.64 -3.64
CA ASP A 373 11.93 -9.64 -2.87
C ASP A 373 11.39 -11.05 -3.15
N GLU A 374 10.08 -11.24 -3.26
CA GLU A 374 9.47 -12.53 -3.60
C GLU A 374 9.82 -12.98 -5.01
N MET A 375 9.78 -12.08 -6.00
CA MET A 375 10.20 -12.39 -7.38
C MET A 375 11.68 -12.78 -7.42
N ARG A 376 12.55 -12.02 -6.73
CA ARG A 376 13.99 -12.29 -6.64
C ARG A 376 14.29 -13.61 -5.93
N ARG A 377 13.58 -13.92 -4.86
CA ARG A 377 13.75 -15.15 -4.05
C ARG A 377 13.57 -16.41 -4.86
N VAL A 378 12.65 -16.40 -5.84
CA VAL A 378 12.44 -17.53 -6.77
C VAL A 378 13.22 -17.41 -8.08
N GLY A 379 14.15 -16.45 -8.16
CA GLY A 379 15.02 -16.25 -9.31
C GLY A 379 14.33 -15.64 -10.54
N LEU A 380 13.25 -14.87 -10.36
CA LEU A 380 12.53 -14.20 -11.44
C LEU A 380 12.90 -12.72 -11.58
N SER A 381 12.78 -12.19 -12.79
CA SER A 381 13.02 -10.78 -13.14
C SER A 381 12.24 -9.83 -12.22
N ASP A 382 12.77 -8.62 -12.05
CA ASP A 382 12.08 -7.63 -11.22
C ASP A 382 10.68 -7.32 -11.80
N PRO A 383 9.68 -7.11 -10.94
CA PRO A 383 8.37 -6.65 -11.38
C PRO A 383 8.49 -5.29 -12.06
N VAL A 384 7.65 -5.04 -13.07
CA VAL A 384 7.65 -3.77 -13.80
C VAL A 384 6.33 -3.05 -13.59
N TYR A 385 6.40 -1.77 -13.22
CA TYR A 385 5.24 -0.89 -13.21
C TYR A 385 5.24 -0.02 -14.46
N LYS A 386 4.11 0.04 -15.17
CA LYS A 386 3.86 1.03 -16.22
C LYS A 386 2.68 1.89 -15.81
N GLN A 387 2.82 3.20 -16.00
CA GLN A 387 1.73 4.15 -15.80
C GLN A 387 1.22 4.63 -17.16
N GLY A 388 -0.06 4.39 -17.44
CA GLY A 388 -0.77 4.98 -18.57
C GLY A 388 -1.35 6.36 -18.24
N GLN A 389 -2.24 6.87 -19.10
CA GLN A 389 -2.89 8.16 -18.86
C GLN A 389 -3.87 8.14 -17.67
N GLY A 390 -4.45 6.98 -17.35
CA GLY A 390 -5.46 6.85 -16.30
C GLY A 390 -5.41 5.52 -15.51
N SER A 391 -4.39 4.70 -15.72
CA SER A 391 -4.22 3.41 -15.02
C SER A 391 -2.75 3.17 -14.68
N VAL A 392 -2.52 2.32 -13.69
CA VAL A 392 -1.22 1.74 -13.38
C VAL A 392 -1.31 0.23 -13.61
N ARG A 393 -0.32 -0.33 -14.30
CA ARG A 393 -0.22 -1.76 -14.59
C ARG A 393 1.08 -2.33 -14.03
N LEU A 394 0.94 -3.38 -13.23
CA LEU A 394 2.02 -4.19 -12.69
C LEU A 394 2.19 -5.45 -13.56
N TYR A 395 3.42 -5.71 -13.99
CA TYR A 395 3.80 -6.91 -14.72
C TYR A 395 4.67 -7.81 -13.84
N LEU A 396 4.20 -9.03 -13.60
CA LEU A 396 4.92 -10.09 -12.89
C LEU A 396 5.29 -11.17 -13.90
N ARG A 397 6.49 -11.07 -14.48
CA ARG A 397 6.95 -11.98 -15.53
C ARG A 397 7.66 -13.19 -14.95
N ALA A 398 7.31 -14.38 -15.43
CA ALA A 398 7.97 -15.64 -15.10
C ALA A 398 9.27 -15.83 -15.90
N ILE A 399 10.06 -14.76 -16.05
CA ILE A 399 11.33 -14.79 -16.77
C ILE A 399 12.47 -14.92 -15.74
N PRO A 400 13.39 -15.88 -15.89
CA PRO A 400 14.54 -15.99 -15.01
C PRO A 400 15.38 -14.69 -14.96
N ARG A 401 15.90 -14.38 -13.77
CA ARG A 401 17.02 -13.44 -13.62
C ARG A 401 18.29 -14.06 -14.16
N ILE A 402 19.28 -13.21 -14.37
CA ILE A 402 20.66 -13.65 -14.44
C ILE A 402 20.99 -14.36 -13.12
N ASP A 403 21.52 -15.59 -13.20
CA ASP A 403 21.97 -16.33 -12.03
C ASP A 403 23.08 -15.58 -11.29
N GLU A 404 23.21 -15.78 -9.98
CA GLU A 404 24.17 -15.02 -9.15
C GLU A 404 25.62 -15.09 -9.66
N ARG A 405 26.05 -16.21 -10.23
CA ARG A 405 27.43 -16.37 -10.74
C ARG A 405 27.65 -15.55 -12.00
N THR A 406 26.66 -15.48 -12.87
CA THR A 406 26.70 -14.62 -14.06
C THR A 406 26.52 -13.16 -13.68
N ALA A 407 25.64 -12.84 -12.73
CA ALA A 407 25.44 -11.49 -12.22
C ALA A 407 26.71 -10.91 -11.59
N ALA A 408 27.48 -11.71 -10.84
CA ALA A 408 28.76 -11.31 -10.26
C ALA A 408 29.84 -10.95 -11.30
N ARG A 409 29.71 -11.44 -12.55
CA ARG A 409 30.62 -11.16 -13.67
C ARG A 409 30.18 -9.96 -14.51
N LEU A 410 28.97 -9.45 -14.27
CA LEU A 410 28.40 -8.33 -15.01
C LEU A 410 28.57 -7.01 -14.24
N PRO A 411 28.69 -5.87 -14.95
CA PRO A 411 28.66 -4.57 -14.29
C PRO A 411 27.35 -4.33 -13.53
N SER A 412 27.41 -3.52 -12.47
CA SER A 412 26.22 -3.15 -11.70
C SER A 412 25.15 -2.52 -12.60
N GLY A 413 23.92 -3.01 -12.46
CA GLY A 413 22.76 -2.56 -13.23
C GLY A 413 22.55 -3.23 -14.60
N SER A 414 23.34 -4.25 -14.95
CA SER A 414 23.08 -5.05 -16.17
C SER A 414 21.73 -5.77 -16.16
N GLN A 415 21.25 -6.22 -14.99
CA GLN A 415 19.92 -6.81 -14.86
C GLN A 415 18.79 -5.82 -15.20
N GLN A 416 18.94 -4.55 -14.82
CA GLN A 416 17.94 -3.51 -15.09
C GLN A 416 17.85 -3.20 -16.59
N ILE A 417 18.96 -3.31 -17.33
CA ILE A 417 18.94 -3.21 -18.80
C ILE A 417 18.12 -4.34 -19.41
N LEU A 418 18.30 -5.59 -18.93
CA LEU A 418 17.48 -6.71 -19.40
C LEU A 418 16.01 -6.52 -19.04
N ASP A 419 15.70 -6.09 -17.81
CA ASP A 419 14.32 -5.86 -17.37
C ASP A 419 13.66 -4.75 -18.20
N LEU A 420 14.39 -3.66 -18.51
CA LEU A 420 13.94 -2.61 -19.42
C LEU A 420 13.67 -3.16 -20.83
N MET A 421 14.62 -3.90 -21.41
CA MET A 421 14.47 -4.48 -22.75
C MET A 421 13.27 -5.44 -22.81
N ARG A 422 13.03 -6.23 -21.76
CA ARG A 422 11.85 -7.13 -21.63
C ARG A 422 10.55 -6.35 -21.46
N SER A 423 10.61 -5.16 -20.86
CA SER A 423 9.43 -4.31 -20.63
C SER A 423 8.98 -3.52 -21.84
N SER A 424 9.88 -3.28 -22.77
CA SER A 424 9.60 -2.55 -24.00
C SER A 424 8.81 -3.41 -24.99
N GLU A 425 7.82 -2.80 -25.64
CA GLU A 425 7.05 -3.44 -26.74
C GLU A 425 7.83 -3.40 -28.07
N ARG A 426 8.96 -2.70 -28.12
CA ARG A 426 9.85 -2.60 -29.28
C ARG A 426 11.30 -2.90 -28.89
N GLU A 427 12.07 -3.39 -29.84
CA GLU A 427 13.53 -3.51 -29.71
C GLU A 427 14.15 -2.11 -29.49
N LEU A 428 15.13 -2.03 -28.58
CA LEU A 428 15.71 -0.76 -28.14
C LEU A 428 17.12 -0.58 -28.68
N GLY A 429 17.44 0.62 -29.15
CA GLY A 429 18.81 1.01 -29.48
C GLY A 429 19.61 1.39 -28.23
N THR A 430 20.93 1.46 -28.37
CA THR A 430 21.83 1.89 -27.26
C THR A 430 21.46 3.28 -26.72
N GLY A 431 20.94 4.17 -27.57
CA GLY A 431 20.48 5.50 -27.18
C GLY A 431 19.23 5.45 -26.30
N ASP A 432 18.21 4.71 -26.73
CA ASP A 432 16.95 4.55 -25.98
C ASP A 432 17.23 3.97 -24.58
N ILE A 433 18.10 2.96 -24.50
CA ILE A 433 18.48 2.33 -23.23
C ILE A 433 19.24 3.31 -22.33
N ALA A 434 20.17 4.10 -22.89
CA ALA A 434 20.94 5.08 -22.12
C ALA A 434 20.03 6.17 -21.51
N GLU A 435 19.07 6.65 -22.28
CA GLU A 435 18.09 7.65 -21.84
C GLU A 435 17.18 7.09 -20.75
N ALA A 436 16.54 5.94 -20.98
CA ALA A 436 15.64 5.31 -20.02
C ALA A 436 16.34 4.93 -18.70
N MET A 437 17.60 4.50 -18.77
CA MET A 437 18.38 4.16 -17.58
C MET A 437 19.04 5.37 -16.90
N GLY A 438 19.02 6.56 -17.51
CA GLY A 438 19.74 7.73 -17.02
C GLY A 438 21.26 7.52 -16.99
N LEU A 439 21.81 6.75 -17.92
CA LEU A 439 23.23 6.38 -17.99
C LEU A 439 23.94 7.09 -19.14
N SER A 440 25.26 7.32 -19.00
CA SER A 440 26.06 7.81 -20.13
C SER A 440 26.19 6.73 -21.21
N ARG A 441 26.22 7.14 -22.49
CA ARG A 441 26.39 6.21 -23.63
C ARG A 441 27.56 5.23 -23.46
N PRO A 442 28.76 5.64 -23.00
CA PRO A 442 29.86 4.71 -22.74
C PRO A 442 29.53 3.66 -21.67
N ALA A 443 28.88 4.08 -20.58
CA ALA A 443 28.50 3.19 -19.49
C ALA A 443 27.40 2.20 -19.90
N THR A 444 26.46 2.63 -20.75
CA THR A 444 25.44 1.76 -21.36
C THR A 444 26.07 0.76 -22.33
N THR A 445 26.96 1.22 -23.21
CA THR A 445 27.66 0.37 -24.18
C THR A 445 28.49 -0.72 -23.50
N SER A 446 29.21 -0.36 -22.43
CA SER A 446 30.00 -1.31 -21.63
C SER A 446 29.14 -2.43 -21.06
N ARG A 447 27.96 -2.10 -20.51
CA ARG A 447 27.01 -3.09 -19.97
C ARG A 447 26.41 -3.98 -21.05
N LEU A 448 26.00 -3.40 -22.17
CA LEU A 448 25.44 -4.14 -23.30
C LEU A 448 26.45 -5.14 -23.89
N ARG A 449 27.71 -4.74 -24.03
CA ARG A 449 28.79 -5.65 -24.45
C ARG A 449 29.05 -6.76 -23.44
N ALA A 450 28.96 -6.49 -22.14
CA ALA A 450 29.10 -7.51 -21.10
C ALA A 450 27.93 -8.53 -21.15
N LEU A 451 26.70 -8.04 -21.35
CA LEU A 451 25.51 -8.89 -21.53
C LEU A 451 25.61 -9.74 -22.82
N GLU A 452 26.10 -9.15 -23.91
CA GLU A 452 26.33 -9.86 -25.18
C GLU A 452 27.38 -10.96 -25.02
N LYS A 453 28.46 -10.68 -24.28
CA LYS A 453 29.52 -11.66 -24.02
C LYS A 453 29.04 -12.88 -23.22
N GLU A 454 28.07 -12.72 -22.32
CA GLU A 454 27.44 -13.82 -21.58
C GLU A 454 26.32 -14.52 -22.40
N GLY A 455 26.06 -14.06 -23.64
CA GLY A 455 25.03 -14.60 -24.53
C GLY A 455 23.61 -14.36 -24.01
N LEU A 456 23.38 -13.21 -23.38
CA LEU A 456 22.06 -12.82 -22.87
C LEU A 456 21.31 -11.90 -23.83
N ILE A 457 22.06 -11.18 -24.67
CA ILE A 457 21.53 -10.31 -25.72
C ILE A 457 22.43 -10.43 -26.95
N ARG A 458 21.91 -10.01 -28.10
CA ARG A 458 22.66 -9.87 -29.33
C ARG A 458 22.42 -8.50 -29.95
N TRP A 459 23.45 -7.96 -30.56
CA TRP A 459 23.34 -6.74 -31.36
C TRP A 459 22.77 -7.06 -32.75
N SER A 460 21.74 -6.31 -33.17
CA SER A 460 21.08 -6.44 -34.47
C SER A 460 21.20 -5.13 -35.25
N GLY A 461 22.07 -5.11 -36.25
CA GLY A 461 22.24 -3.97 -37.15
C GLY A 461 23.02 -4.35 -38.41
N LYS A 462 22.93 -3.52 -39.45
CA LYS A 462 23.56 -3.81 -40.76
C LYS A 462 25.04 -3.46 -40.82
N SER A 463 25.50 -2.56 -39.94
CA SER A 463 26.90 -2.14 -39.85
C SER A 463 27.21 -1.61 -38.44
N PRO A 464 28.48 -1.61 -37.99
CA PRO A 464 28.84 -1.16 -36.64
C PRO A 464 28.35 0.24 -36.24
N ASN A 465 28.05 1.09 -37.24
CA ASN A 465 27.55 2.46 -37.07
C ASN A 465 26.10 2.62 -37.54
N ASP A 466 25.33 1.53 -37.68
CA ASP A 466 23.94 1.58 -38.13
C ASP A 466 23.09 2.36 -37.10
N PRO A 467 22.53 3.53 -37.47
CA PRO A 467 21.73 4.35 -36.56
C PRO A 467 20.40 3.68 -36.19
N ARG A 468 20.00 2.62 -36.89
CA ARG A 468 18.82 1.80 -36.60
C ARG A 468 19.18 0.50 -35.88
N ALA A 469 20.41 0.34 -35.44
CA ALA A 469 20.81 -0.84 -34.70
C ALA A 469 20.10 -0.92 -33.34
N VAL A 470 19.64 -2.13 -33.03
CA VAL A 470 18.90 -2.44 -31.82
C VAL A 470 19.48 -3.66 -31.13
N TRP A 471 19.18 -3.82 -29.85
CA TRP A 471 19.56 -4.98 -29.06
C TRP A 471 18.36 -5.91 -28.91
N VAL A 472 18.60 -7.20 -29.06
CA VAL A 472 17.60 -8.26 -28.97
C VAL A 472 17.99 -9.21 -27.86
N ILE A 473 17.05 -9.63 -27.04
CA ILE A 473 17.30 -10.63 -25.98
C ILE A 473 17.45 -12.00 -26.63
N GLU A 474 18.42 -12.78 -26.17
CA GLU A 474 18.50 -14.20 -26.53
C GLU A 474 17.79 -15.03 -25.46
N ASP A 475 16.69 -15.69 -25.85
CA ASP A 475 16.05 -16.70 -25.02
C ASP A 475 16.91 -17.98 -25.10
N LYS A 476 17.51 -18.39 -23.97
CA LYS A 476 18.23 -19.66 -23.85
C LYS A 476 17.29 -20.83 -23.57
#